data_AF-A0A0L0GUN1-F1
#
_entry.id   AF-A0A0L0GUN1-F1
#
_cell.length_a   1.000
_cell.length_b   1.000
_cell.length_c   1.000
_cell.angle_alpha   90.00
_cell.angle_beta   90.00
_cell.angle_gamma   90.00
#
_symmetry.space_group_name_H-M   'P 1'
#
loop_
_entity.id
_entity.type
_entity.pdbx_description
1 polymer ?
#
loop_
_entity_poly.entity_id
_entity_poly.type
_entity_poly.pdbx_seq_one_letter_code
_entity_poly.pdbx_strand_id
1 'polypeptide(L)'
;MSISQVRYQDGASHDGDNNFYTLSSLEATIDQVKKSSLGHDELISIMEDLAEYLDDYPGREIIGLEGKLLRGDRSDLVERATRLKNKFARKVAKDQMSLVEQTVYIQILSAICSSWHQCIYPAIMSGQGKIEIDRLVNIEIIQPVHKAIVRYDSLITTELVSGMLYFLTGLCHVSWGIKC
;
A
#
# COMPACT_ATOMS: atom_id res chain seq x y z
N MET A 1 25.47 -8.04 -61.49
CA MET A 1 24.52 -8.42 -60.42
C MET A 1 24.76 -7.49 -59.26
N SER A 2 23.90 -6.49 -59.05
CA SER A 2 24.04 -5.53 -57.96
C SER A 2 23.13 -5.96 -56.81
N ILE A 3 23.72 -6.31 -55.67
CA ILE A 3 22.97 -6.66 -54.46
C ILE A 3 22.65 -5.35 -53.75
N SER A 4 21.38 -4.94 -53.80
CA SER A 4 20.89 -3.80 -53.02
C SER A 4 21.04 -4.08 -51.53
N GLN A 5 21.85 -3.29 -50.84
CA GLN A 5 21.94 -3.29 -49.38
C GLN A 5 20.63 -2.72 -48.81
N VAL A 6 19.81 -3.57 -48.21
CA VAL A 6 18.70 -3.14 -47.35
C VAL A 6 19.29 -2.73 -46.01
N ARG A 7 19.23 -1.43 -45.70
CA ARG A 7 19.53 -0.91 -44.36
C ARG A 7 18.27 -0.98 -43.51
N TYR A 8 18.25 -1.85 -42.51
CA TYR A 8 17.26 -1.76 -41.45
C TYR A 8 17.66 -0.60 -40.52
N GLN A 9 16.80 0.41 -40.41
CA GLN A 9 16.85 1.34 -39.30
C GLN A 9 16.17 0.66 -38.11
N ASP A 10 16.98 0.02 -37.28
CA ASP A 10 16.54 -0.50 -35.99
C ASP A 10 16.51 0.68 -35.00
N GLY A 11 15.43 1.45 -35.06
CA GLY A 11 15.26 2.71 -34.34
C GLY A 11 13.96 2.81 -33.56
N ALA A 12 13.30 1.69 -33.27
CA ALA A 12 12.17 1.67 -32.37
C ALA A 12 12.65 1.23 -30.99
N SER A 13 12.99 2.19 -30.12
CA SER A 13 13.00 1.97 -28.68
C SER A 13 11.56 1.64 -28.25
N HIS A 14 11.22 0.36 -28.23
CA HIS A 14 9.92 -0.12 -27.80
C HIS A 14 9.89 -0.11 -26.27
N ASP A 15 9.54 1.04 -25.69
CA ASP A 15 9.29 1.18 -24.25
C ASP A 15 7.81 0.84 -23.92
N GLY A 16 7.27 -0.14 -24.63
CA GLY A 16 5.92 -0.63 -24.46
C GLY A 16 5.92 -1.90 -23.62
N ASP A 17 5.54 -1.79 -22.35
CA ASP A 17 4.97 -2.94 -21.63
C ASP A 17 3.66 -3.31 -22.35
N ASN A 18 3.72 -4.32 -23.23
CA ASN A 18 2.55 -4.85 -23.93
C ASN A 18 1.63 -5.53 -22.92
N ASN A 19 0.83 -4.73 -22.22
CA ASN A 19 -0.06 -5.20 -21.18
C ASN A 19 -1.49 -5.34 -21.73
N PHE A 20 -1.94 -6.59 -21.88
CA PHE A 20 -3.22 -6.92 -22.52
C PHE A 20 -4.43 -6.90 -21.57
N TYR A 21 -4.27 -6.45 -20.32
CA TYR A 21 -5.38 -6.30 -19.36
C TYR A 21 -5.54 -4.84 -18.92
N THR A 22 -6.79 -4.45 -18.67
CA THR A 22 -7.11 -3.12 -18.14
C THR A 22 -6.59 -2.97 -16.72
N LEU A 23 -5.84 -1.91 -16.46
CA LEU A 23 -5.34 -1.58 -15.13
C LEU A 23 -6.48 -1.12 -14.21
N SER A 24 -6.45 -1.53 -12.94
CA SER A 24 -7.27 -0.90 -11.91
C SER A 24 -6.86 0.56 -11.72
N SER A 25 -7.72 1.35 -11.06
CA SER A 25 -7.42 2.75 -10.76
C SER A 25 -6.09 2.89 -10.00
N LEU A 26 -5.83 2.03 -9.00
CA LEU A 26 -4.60 2.07 -8.22
C LEU A 26 -3.37 1.71 -9.07
N GLU A 27 -3.47 0.67 -9.91
CA GLU A 27 -2.40 0.30 -10.85
C GLU A 27 -2.08 1.43 -11.84
N ALA A 28 -3.11 2.09 -12.38
CA ALA A 28 -2.95 3.21 -13.31
C ALA A 28 -2.30 4.42 -12.65
N THR A 29 -2.71 4.77 -11.42
CA THR A 29 -2.11 5.86 -10.66
C THR A 29 -0.64 5.59 -10.35
N ILE A 30 -0.29 4.38 -9.90
CA ILE A 30 1.12 4.02 -9.63
C ILE A 30 1.98 4.11 -10.91
N ASP A 31 1.47 3.63 -12.05
CA ASP A 31 2.17 3.74 -13.33
C ASP A 31 2.36 5.20 -13.78
N GLN A 32 1.40 6.07 -13.48
CA GLN A 32 1.50 7.50 -13.77
C GLN A 32 2.55 8.18 -12.88
N VAL A 33 2.55 7.89 -11.58
CA VAL A 33 3.54 8.43 -10.62
C VAL A 33 4.97 8.08 -11.03
N LYS A 34 5.18 6.87 -11.56
CA LYS A 34 6.49 6.43 -12.07
C LYS A 34 7.00 7.29 -13.25
N LYS A 35 6.10 7.90 -14.02
CA LYS A 35 6.42 8.64 -15.27
C LYS A 35 6.46 10.15 -15.08
N SER A 36 5.89 10.67 -13.99
CA SER A 36 5.80 12.12 -13.72
C SER A 36 7.12 12.70 -13.22
N SER A 37 7.41 13.93 -13.62
CA SER A 37 8.41 14.81 -12.99
C SER A 37 7.67 15.88 -12.17
N LEU A 38 8.07 16.09 -10.92
CA LEU A 38 7.32 16.91 -9.95
C LEU A 38 8.00 18.27 -9.72
N GLY A 39 7.17 19.30 -9.52
CA GLY A 39 7.60 20.64 -9.11
C GLY A 39 7.84 20.78 -7.60
N HIS A 40 8.37 21.92 -7.15
CA HIS A 40 8.69 22.15 -5.73
C HIS A 40 7.46 22.13 -4.80
N ASP A 41 6.37 22.78 -5.21
CA ASP A 41 5.14 22.85 -4.40
C ASP A 41 4.44 21.49 -4.30
N GLU A 42 4.43 20.71 -5.39
CA GLU A 42 3.94 19.32 -5.40
C GLU A 42 4.76 18.44 -4.45
N LEU A 43 6.07 18.70 -4.36
CA LEU A 43 6.98 17.98 -3.48
C LEU A 43 6.63 18.22 -2.00
N ILE A 44 6.36 19.47 -1.62
CA ILE A 44 5.94 19.82 -0.25
C ILE A 44 4.61 19.12 0.09
N SER A 45 3.63 19.19 -0.81
CA SER A 45 2.33 18.54 -0.61
C SER A 45 2.46 17.03 -0.42
N ILE A 46 3.30 16.36 -1.21
CA ILE A 46 3.54 14.91 -1.08
C ILE A 46 4.19 14.58 0.27
N MET A 47 5.11 15.42 0.74
CA MET A 47 5.75 15.22 2.03
C MET A 47 4.74 15.38 3.19
N GLU A 48 3.86 16.37 3.11
CA GLU A 48 2.79 16.59 4.09
C GLU A 48 1.78 15.44 4.11
N ASP A 49 1.32 14.99 2.94
CA ASP A 49 0.40 13.85 2.81
C ASP A 49 0.99 12.56 3.39
N LEU A 50 2.28 12.28 3.14
CA LEU A 50 2.93 11.12 3.74
C LEU A 50 3.03 11.29 5.25
N ALA A 51 3.40 12.46 5.74
CA ALA A 51 3.51 12.74 7.17
C ALA A 51 2.18 12.46 7.91
N GLU A 52 1.03 12.79 7.30
CA GLU A 52 -0.29 12.48 7.87
C GLU A 52 -0.49 10.97 8.12
N TYR A 53 0.02 10.12 7.22
CA TYR A 53 -0.03 8.67 7.40
C TYR A 53 1.04 8.12 8.36
N LEU A 54 2.07 8.90 8.70
CA LEU A 54 3.13 8.52 9.62
C LEU A 54 2.87 8.98 11.06
N ASP A 55 2.01 9.97 11.24
CA ASP A 55 1.61 10.47 12.54
C ASP A 55 0.39 9.72 13.11
N ASP A 56 0.27 9.79 14.44
CA ASP A 56 -0.88 9.23 15.15
C ASP A 56 -2.15 10.03 14.83
N TYR A 57 -3.25 9.32 14.55
CA TYR A 57 -4.54 9.97 14.31
C TYR A 57 -4.99 10.80 15.54
N PRO A 58 -5.29 12.09 15.39
CA PRO A 58 -5.53 12.99 16.51
C PRO A 58 -6.79 12.62 17.30
N GLY A 59 -6.70 12.74 18.64
CA GLY A 59 -7.86 12.60 19.54
C GLY A 59 -8.22 11.19 20.00
N ARG A 60 -7.37 10.18 19.76
CA ARG A 60 -7.57 8.80 20.25
C ARG A 60 -6.56 8.39 21.32
N GLU A 61 -6.98 7.51 22.23
CA GLU A 61 -6.09 6.89 23.22
C GLU A 61 -5.06 5.99 22.51
N ILE A 62 -3.77 6.29 22.69
CA ILE A 62 -2.68 5.55 22.08
C ILE A 62 -2.39 4.29 22.91
N ILE A 63 -3.13 3.22 22.61
CA ILE A 63 -2.95 1.89 23.20
C ILE A 63 -2.11 0.92 22.35
N GLY A 64 -1.52 1.43 21.27
CA GLY A 64 -0.65 0.67 20.39
C GLY A 64 -1.35 -0.40 19.55
N LEU A 65 -0.60 -1.04 18.66
CA LEU A 65 -1.09 -2.11 17.78
C LEU A 65 -1.62 -3.29 18.61
N GLU A 66 -0.83 -3.73 19.59
CA GLU A 66 -1.08 -4.90 20.41
C GLU A 66 -2.39 -4.73 21.19
N GLY A 67 -2.58 -3.58 21.85
CA GLY A 67 -3.82 -3.28 22.57
C GLY A 67 -5.05 -3.27 21.64
N LYS A 68 -4.92 -2.74 20.42
CA LYS A 68 -6.03 -2.65 19.45
C LYS A 68 -6.46 -4.02 18.97
N LEU A 69 -5.49 -4.90 18.71
CA LEU A 69 -5.77 -6.29 18.36
C LEU A 69 -6.42 -7.04 19.52
N LEU A 70 -5.95 -6.86 20.75
CA LEU A 70 -6.57 -7.49 21.92
C LEU A 70 -8.02 -7.02 22.12
N ARG A 71 -8.31 -5.73 21.96
CA ARG A 71 -9.70 -5.21 21.99
C ARG A 71 -10.58 -5.75 20.86
N GLY A 72 -9.98 -6.08 19.72
CA GLY A 72 -10.66 -6.72 18.59
C GLY A 72 -10.78 -8.24 18.69
N ASP A 73 -10.44 -8.84 19.83
CA ASP A 73 -10.38 -10.30 20.00
C ASP A 73 -9.45 -10.96 18.96
N ARG A 74 -8.34 -10.31 18.63
CA ARG A 74 -7.32 -10.76 17.66
C ARG A 74 -5.95 -11.03 18.29
N SER A 75 -5.94 -11.64 19.47
CA SER A 75 -4.70 -12.04 20.15
C SER A 75 -3.84 -12.98 19.28
N ASP A 76 -4.47 -13.77 18.40
CA ASP A 76 -3.84 -14.64 17.41
C ASP A 76 -2.92 -13.90 16.43
N LEU A 77 -3.19 -12.62 16.16
CA LEU A 77 -2.41 -11.84 15.21
C LEU A 77 -1.22 -11.10 15.83
N VAL A 78 -1.19 -10.93 17.16
CA VAL A 78 -0.29 -9.97 17.84
C VAL A 78 1.17 -10.17 17.44
N GLU A 79 1.71 -11.39 17.58
CA GLU A 79 3.11 -11.68 17.27
C GLU A 79 3.45 -11.38 15.80
N ARG A 80 2.62 -11.88 14.88
CA ARG A 80 2.81 -11.69 13.44
C ARG A 80 2.68 -10.21 13.06
N ALA A 81 1.67 -9.53 13.59
CA ALA A 81 1.36 -8.14 13.28
C ALA A 81 2.48 -7.21 13.74
N THR A 82 3.00 -7.39 14.96
CA THR A 82 4.12 -6.59 15.48
C THR A 82 5.38 -6.78 14.65
N ARG A 83 5.72 -8.03 14.29
CA ARG A 83 6.88 -8.33 13.43
C ARG A 83 6.78 -7.62 12.07
N LEU A 84 5.61 -7.69 11.43
CA LEU A 84 5.39 -7.13 10.09
C LEU A 84 5.26 -5.61 10.11
N LYS A 85 4.57 -5.04 11.10
CA LYS A 85 4.54 -3.59 11.37
C LYS A 85 5.96 -3.03 11.43
N ASN A 86 6.81 -3.64 12.28
CA ASN A 86 8.19 -3.18 12.47
C ASN A 86 9.03 -3.35 11.20
N LYS A 87 8.76 -4.38 10.38
CA LYS A 87 9.42 -4.57 9.08
C LYS A 87 9.12 -3.42 8.14
N PHE A 88 7.85 -2.99 8.03
CA PHE A 88 7.47 -1.86 7.20
C PHE A 88 7.94 -0.52 7.77
N ALA A 89 7.78 -0.30 9.08
CA ALA A 89 8.26 0.92 9.75
C ALA A 89 9.76 1.17 9.50
N ARG A 90 10.60 0.12 9.54
CA ARG A 90 12.02 0.23 9.19
C ARG A 90 12.29 0.55 7.72
N LYS A 91 11.38 0.19 6.81
CA LYS A 91 11.52 0.51 5.38
C LYS A 91 11.22 1.98 5.14
N VAL A 92 10.18 2.51 5.80
CA VAL A 92 9.77 3.92 5.74
C VAL A 92 10.76 4.82 6.47
N ALA A 93 11.26 4.41 7.64
CA ALA A 93 12.20 5.21 8.44
C ALA A 93 13.63 5.26 7.89
N LYS A 94 13.94 4.53 6.81
CA LYS A 94 15.21 4.72 6.10
C LYS A 94 15.08 6.01 5.31
N ASP A 95 15.87 7.03 5.66
CA ASP A 95 15.96 8.37 5.04
C ASP A 95 16.43 8.36 3.56
N GLN A 96 15.93 7.42 2.75
CA GLN A 96 16.34 7.19 1.36
C GLN A 96 15.17 6.92 0.43
N MET A 97 13.92 7.14 0.87
CA MET A 97 12.79 7.03 -0.08
C MET A 97 12.82 8.19 -1.05
N SER A 98 12.95 7.86 -2.33
CA SER A 98 12.74 8.81 -3.42
C SER A 98 11.33 9.39 -3.37
N LEU A 99 11.13 10.55 -3.97
CA LEU A 99 9.82 11.19 -4.03
C LEU A 99 8.77 10.28 -4.70
N VAL A 100 9.17 9.57 -5.75
CA VAL A 100 8.32 8.59 -6.44
C VAL A 100 7.88 7.48 -5.47
N GLU A 101 8.80 6.94 -4.66
CA GLU A 101 8.46 5.93 -3.65
C GLU A 101 7.48 6.47 -2.60
N GLN A 102 7.70 7.71 -2.15
CA GLN A 102 6.81 8.37 -1.19
C GLN A 102 5.40 8.50 -1.76
N THR A 103 5.25 9.03 -2.98
CA THR A 103 3.95 9.16 -3.64
C THR A 103 3.28 7.79 -3.84
N VAL A 104 4.02 6.76 -4.25
CA VAL A 104 3.49 5.40 -4.36
C VAL A 104 2.98 4.89 -3.01
N TYR A 105 3.74 5.06 -1.92
CA TYR A 105 3.29 4.62 -0.60
C TYR A 105 2.06 5.38 -0.10
N ILE A 106 1.94 6.68 -0.36
CA ILE A 106 0.72 7.44 -0.04
C ILE A 106 -0.50 6.79 -0.71
N GLN A 107 -0.42 6.52 -2.02
CA GLN A 107 -1.52 5.88 -2.76
C GLN A 107 -1.89 4.51 -2.20
N ILE A 108 -0.88 3.73 -1.80
CA ILE A 108 -1.06 2.40 -1.23
C ILE A 108 -1.68 2.46 0.15
N LEU A 109 -1.17 3.32 1.04
CA LEU A 109 -1.69 3.48 2.41
C LEU A 109 -3.12 4.03 2.38
N SER A 110 -3.40 4.98 1.48
CA SER A 110 -4.73 5.51 1.23
C SER A 110 -5.70 4.43 0.74
N ALA A 111 -5.28 3.59 -0.21
CA ALA A 111 -6.09 2.48 -0.70
C ALA A 111 -6.40 1.44 0.39
N ILE A 112 -5.40 1.06 1.20
CA ILE A 112 -5.59 0.15 2.34
C ILE A 112 -6.61 0.75 3.33
N CYS A 113 -6.43 2.02 3.69
CA CYS A 113 -7.31 2.71 4.64
C CYS A 113 -8.75 2.80 4.11
N SER A 114 -8.92 3.11 2.83
CA SER A 114 -10.23 3.18 2.17
C SER A 114 -10.93 1.82 2.14
N SER A 115 -10.25 0.78 1.65
CA SER A 115 -10.79 -0.59 1.63
C SER A 115 -11.11 -1.09 3.04
N TRP A 116 -10.31 -0.72 4.05
CA TRP A 116 -10.61 -1.04 5.44
C TRP A 116 -11.96 -0.49 5.89
N HIS A 117 -12.18 0.82 5.72
CA HIS A 117 -13.39 1.48 6.18
C HIS A 117 -14.64 1.11 5.37
N GLN A 118 -14.48 0.76 4.10
CA GLN A 118 -15.59 0.40 3.21
C GLN A 118 -16.00 -1.07 3.33
N CYS A 119 -15.03 -1.98 3.49
CA CYS A 119 -15.29 -3.43 3.43
C CYS A 119 -15.10 -4.11 4.79
N ILE A 120 -13.95 -3.88 5.44
CA ILE A 120 -13.55 -4.68 6.61
C ILE A 120 -14.26 -4.21 7.88
N TYR A 121 -14.21 -2.91 8.16
CA TYR A 121 -14.79 -2.36 9.38
C TYR A 121 -16.31 -2.62 9.47
N PRO A 122 -17.13 -2.43 8.40
CA PRO A 122 -18.55 -2.78 8.45
C PRO A 122 -18.80 -4.28 8.69
N ALA A 123 -17.95 -5.16 8.14
CA ALA A 123 -18.05 -6.60 8.37
C ALA A 123 -17.78 -6.95 9.86
N ILE A 124 -16.77 -6.32 10.48
CA ILE A 124 -16.51 -6.46 11.92
C ILE A 124 -17.71 -5.95 12.73
N MET A 125 -18.25 -4.77 12.39
CA MET A 125 -19.42 -4.21 13.08
C MET A 125 -20.67 -5.08 12.92
N SER A 126 -20.76 -5.82 11.81
CA SER A 126 -21.85 -6.77 11.54
C SER A 126 -21.66 -8.12 12.25
N GLY A 127 -20.60 -8.28 13.05
CA GLY A 127 -20.34 -9.50 13.82
C GLY A 127 -19.83 -10.68 12.98
N GLN A 128 -19.23 -10.42 11.82
CA GLN A 128 -18.63 -11.48 11.00
C GLN A 128 -17.49 -12.19 11.75
N GLY A 129 -17.39 -13.50 11.55
CA GLY A 129 -16.38 -14.33 12.23
C GLY A 129 -14.95 -14.03 11.76
N LYS A 130 -13.96 -14.32 12.62
CA LYS A 130 -12.54 -14.02 12.36
C LYS A 130 -12.02 -14.56 11.03
N ILE A 131 -12.41 -15.80 10.67
CA ILE A 131 -12.03 -16.44 9.40
C ILE A 131 -12.54 -15.64 8.20
N GLU A 132 -13.78 -15.13 8.27
CA GLU A 132 -14.37 -14.35 7.18
C GLU A 132 -13.72 -12.97 7.09
N ILE A 133 -13.41 -12.34 8.22
CA ILE A 133 -12.64 -11.09 8.25
C ILE A 133 -11.26 -11.29 7.62
N ASP A 134 -10.56 -12.37 7.94
CA ASP A 134 -9.25 -12.66 7.36
C ASP A 134 -9.32 -12.92 5.85
N ARG A 135 -10.36 -13.63 5.41
CA ARG A 135 -10.65 -13.84 3.98
C ARG A 135 -10.88 -12.50 3.28
N LEU A 136 -11.69 -11.63 3.87
CA LEU A 136 -12.03 -10.32 3.32
C LEU A 136 -10.81 -9.40 3.28
N VAL A 137 -10.00 -9.35 4.33
CA VAL A 137 -8.71 -8.63 4.35
C VAL A 137 -7.81 -9.11 3.21
N ASN A 138 -7.72 -10.42 3.00
CA ASN A 138 -6.91 -10.96 1.92
C ASN A 138 -7.41 -10.55 0.52
N ILE A 139 -8.73 -10.65 0.27
CA ILE A 139 -9.33 -10.39 -1.04
C ILE A 139 -9.45 -8.89 -1.36
N GLU A 140 -9.84 -8.08 -0.38
CA GLU A 140 -10.16 -6.65 -0.57
C GLU A 140 -8.93 -5.74 -0.39
N ILE A 141 -7.90 -6.22 0.33
CA ILE A 141 -6.72 -5.40 0.66
C ILE A 141 -5.45 -6.06 0.15
N ILE A 142 -5.07 -7.23 0.67
CA ILE A 142 -3.72 -7.76 0.45
C ILE A 142 -3.48 -8.09 -1.03
N GLN A 143 -4.40 -8.79 -1.70
CA GLN A 143 -4.24 -9.17 -3.09
C GLN A 143 -4.26 -7.96 -4.06
N PRO A 144 -5.26 -7.04 -4.00
CA PRO A 144 -5.31 -5.90 -4.91
C PRO A 144 -4.10 -4.97 -4.74
N VAL A 145 -3.72 -4.69 -3.50
CA VAL A 145 -2.59 -3.79 -3.21
C VAL A 145 -1.27 -4.43 -3.64
N HIS A 146 -1.06 -5.71 -3.36
CA HIS A 146 0.15 -6.41 -3.81
C HIS A 146 0.22 -6.44 -5.34
N LYS A 147 -0.89 -6.75 -6.02
CA LYS A 147 -0.96 -6.76 -7.48
C LYS A 147 -0.58 -5.39 -8.06
N ALA A 148 -1.05 -4.30 -7.44
CA ALA A 148 -0.73 -2.96 -7.88
C ALA A 148 0.74 -2.60 -7.68
N ILE A 149 1.28 -2.87 -6.49
CA ILE A 149 2.62 -2.39 -6.11
C ILE A 149 3.75 -3.27 -6.66
N VAL A 150 3.51 -4.55 -6.94
CA VAL A 150 4.55 -5.45 -7.46
C VAL A 150 5.01 -5.07 -8.88
N ARG A 151 4.16 -4.35 -9.62
CA ARG A 151 4.51 -3.77 -10.93
C ARG A 151 5.49 -2.59 -10.80
N TYR A 152 5.44 -1.92 -9.65
CA TYR A 152 6.36 -0.84 -9.31
C TYR A 152 7.66 -1.38 -8.72
N ASP A 153 7.57 -2.24 -7.70
CA ASP A 153 8.71 -2.87 -7.03
C ASP A 153 8.42 -4.37 -6.82
N SER A 154 9.10 -5.20 -7.61
CA SER A 154 8.94 -6.66 -7.60
C SER A 154 9.46 -7.35 -6.34
N LEU A 155 10.20 -6.63 -5.48
CA LEU A 155 10.67 -7.13 -4.19
C LEU A 155 9.63 -6.99 -3.08
N ILE A 156 8.52 -6.28 -3.35
CA ILE A 156 7.43 -6.15 -2.39
C ILE A 156 6.65 -7.45 -2.34
N THR A 157 6.49 -7.96 -1.12
CA THR A 157 5.79 -9.22 -0.83
C THR A 157 4.43 -8.93 -0.20
N THR A 158 3.51 -9.88 -0.29
CA THR A 158 2.22 -9.83 0.42
C THR A 158 2.40 -9.64 1.93
N GLU A 159 3.45 -10.19 2.53
CA GLU A 159 3.79 -9.94 3.94
C GLU A 159 4.13 -8.48 4.23
N LEU A 160 4.81 -7.78 3.30
CA LEU A 160 5.10 -6.37 3.45
C LEU A 160 3.82 -5.53 3.38
N VAL A 161 2.89 -5.89 2.48
CA VAL A 161 1.55 -5.28 2.39
C VAL A 161 0.76 -5.50 3.68
N SER A 162 0.80 -6.71 4.26
CA SER A 162 0.24 -6.94 5.60
C SER A 162 0.91 -6.04 6.65
N GLY A 163 2.22 -5.83 6.56
CA GLY A 163 2.96 -4.89 7.41
C GLY A 163 2.46 -3.46 7.30
N MET A 164 2.10 -2.99 6.09
CA MET A 164 1.48 -1.66 5.87
C MET A 164 0.13 -1.55 6.58
N LEU A 165 -0.71 -2.56 6.50
CA LEU A 165 -2.00 -2.60 7.22
C LEU A 165 -1.80 -2.54 8.75
N TYR A 166 -0.87 -3.32 9.29
CA TYR A 166 -0.59 -3.30 10.73
C TYR A 166 0.10 -2.01 11.18
N PHE A 167 0.83 -1.35 10.29
CA PHE A 167 1.38 -0.01 10.52
C PHE A 167 0.29 1.04 10.69
N LEU A 168 -0.67 1.08 9.75
CA LEU A 168 -1.87 1.92 9.88
C LEU A 168 -2.68 1.60 11.14
N THR A 169 -2.73 0.32 11.53
CA THR A 169 -3.38 -0.08 12.79
C THR A 169 -2.65 0.54 13.99
N GLY A 170 -1.32 0.49 14.01
CA GLY A 170 -0.48 1.09 15.05
C GLY A 170 -0.75 2.58 15.23
N LEU A 171 -0.82 3.32 14.12
CA LEU A 171 -1.02 4.78 14.05
C LEU A 171 -2.48 5.25 14.18
N CYS A 172 -3.39 4.36 14.57
CA CYS A 172 -4.82 4.65 14.79
C CYS A 172 -5.67 4.89 13.53
N HIS A 173 -5.11 4.75 12.33
CA HIS A 173 -5.84 4.89 11.07
C HIS A 173 -6.87 3.77 10.84
N VAL A 174 -6.67 2.56 11.40
CA VAL A 174 -7.65 1.46 11.30
C VAL A 174 -7.95 0.82 12.66
N SER A 175 -9.22 0.44 12.88
CA SER A 175 -9.70 -0.19 14.12
C SER A 175 -10.17 -1.62 13.89
N TRP A 176 -9.69 -2.56 14.71
CA TRP A 176 -10.10 -3.97 14.73
C TRP A 176 -11.24 -4.26 15.73
N GLY A 177 -11.66 -3.26 16.51
CA GLY A 177 -12.71 -3.39 17.52
C GLY A 177 -13.80 -2.34 17.37
N ILE A 178 -14.92 -2.55 18.08
CA ILE A 178 -16.09 -1.65 18.07
C ILE A 178 -15.78 -0.30 18.74
N LYS A 179 -14.74 -0.22 19.58
CA LYS A 179 -14.26 1.02 20.20
C LYS A 179 -12.73 1.10 20.15
N CYS A 180 -12.23 2.18 19.56
CA CYS A 180 -10.84 2.63 19.71
C CYS A 180 -10.77 3.72 20.79
#